data_AF-A0ABD0Q797-F1
#
_entry.id   AF-A0ABD0Q797-F1
#
_cell.length_a   1.000
_cell.length_b   1.000
_cell.length_c   1.000
_cell.angle_alpha   90.00
_cell.angle_beta   90.00
_cell.angle_gamma   90.00
#
_symmetry.space_group_name_H-M   'P 1'
#
loop_
_entity.id
_entity.type
_entity.pdbx_description
1 polymer ?
#
loop_
_entity_poly.entity_id
_entity_poly.type
_entity_poly.pdbx_seq_one_letter_code
_entity_poly.pdbx_strand_id
1 'polypeptide(L)' 'SIIPLIDGGTEGFKGNARVILPGMTACIDCTLELYPPQINFPMCTIASMPRLPEHCVEYVRMLLWPKEKPFG' A
#
# COMPACT_ATOMS: atom_id res chain seq x y z
N SER A 1 9.25 26.68 -18.34
CA SER A 1 10.34 25.69 -18.24
C SER A 1 9.76 24.39 -17.73
N ILE A 2 10.09 23.25 -18.35
CA ILE A 2 9.66 21.92 -17.88
C ILE A 2 10.72 21.40 -16.92
N ILE A 3 10.31 20.92 -15.74
CA ILE A 3 11.22 20.30 -14.76
C ILE A 3 11.10 18.78 -14.91
N PRO A 4 12.15 18.08 -15.39
CA PRO A 4 12.14 16.62 -15.47
C PRO A 4 12.05 15.99 -14.08
N LEU A 5 11.27 14.91 -13.97
CA LEU A 5 11.16 14.07 -12.79
C LEU A 5 11.72 12.68 -13.14
N ILE A 6 12.60 12.15 -12.29
CA ILE A 6 13.11 10.78 -12.39
C ILE A 6 12.58 10.02 -11.18
N ASP A 7 11.81 8.97 -11.43
CA ASP A 7 11.15 8.17 -10.40
C ASP A 7 11.64 6.71 -10.47
N GLY A 8 11.81 6.08 -9.31
CA GLY A 8 12.26 4.71 -9.19
C GLY A 8 11.67 4.00 -7.97
N GLY A 9 11.41 2.71 -8.10
CA GLY A 9 10.81 1.87 -7.06
C GLY A 9 11.48 0.49 -6.96
N THR A 10 11.37 -0.15 -5.80
CA THR A 10 11.94 -1.49 -5.56
C THR A 10 11.11 -2.28 -4.54
N GLU A 11 10.93 -3.57 -4.79
CA GLU A 11 10.30 -4.54 -3.88
C GLU A 11 11.03 -5.88 -3.99
N GLY A 12 11.78 -6.25 -2.95
CA GLY A 12 12.59 -7.47 -2.94
C GLY A 12 13.64 -7.47 -4.06
N PHE A 13 13.50 -8.40 -5.01
CA PHE A 13 14.41 -8.54 -6.17
C PHE A 13 13.89 -7.88 -7.45
N LYS A 14 12.77 -7.14 -7.39
CA LYS A 14 12.19 -6.42 -8.52
C LYS A 14 12.33 -4.92 -8.31
N GLY A 15 12.53 -4.18 -9.39
CA GLY A 15 12.55 -2.72 -9.35
C GLY A 15 12.24 -2.11 -10.71
N ASN A 16 11.96 -0.82 -10.71
CA ASN A 16 11.65 -0.04 -11.89
C ASN A 16 12.27 1.36 -11.81
N ALA A 17 12.55 1.95 -12.97
CA ALA A 17 12.98 3.34 -13.09
C ALA A 17 12.27 3.97 -14.30
N ARG A 18 11.89 5.24 -14.20
CA ARG A 18 11.23 5.98 -15.26
C ARG A 18 11.60 7.46 -15.23
N VAL A 19 11.55 8.08 -16.41
CA VAL A 19 11.75 9.51 -16.59
C VAL A 19 10.43 10.13 -17.04
N ILE A 20 10.03 11.19 -16.36
CA ILE A 20 8.78 11.91 -16.58
C ILE A 20 9.13 13.35 -16.97
N LEU A 21 8.67 13.76 -18.14
CA LEU A 21 8.67 15.13 -18.62
C LEU A 21 7.22 15.65 -18.56
N PRO A 22 6.87 16.46 -17.54
CA PRO A 22 5.50 16.94 -17.35
C PRO A 22 4.91 17.58 -18.62
N GLY A 23 3.73 17.09 -19.05
CA GLY A 23 3.04 17.56 -20.25
C GLY A 23 3.54 16.96 -21.58
N MET A 24 4.55 16.08 -21.55
CA MET A 24 5.12 15.45 -22.76
C MET A 24 5.11 13.92 -22.70
N THR A 25 5.57 13.34 -21.58
CA THR A 25 5.53 11.89 -21.37
C THR A 25 4.42 11.52 -20.38
N ALA A 26 4.07 10.23 -20.31
CA ALA A 26 3.15 9.74 -19.30
C ALA A 26 3.62 10.12 -17.88
N CYS A 27 2.73 10.69 -17.07
CA CYS A 27 2.99 10.99 -15.67
C CYS A 27 2.69 9.77 -14.77
N ILE A 28 2.83 9.93 -13.46
CA ILE A 28 2.50 8.87 -12.49
C ILE A 28 1.03 8.45 -12.62
N ASP A 29 0.11 9.41 -12.67
CA ASP A 29 -1.33 9.13 -12.76
C ASP A 29 -1.71 8.39 -14.05
N CYS A 30 -1.01 8.65 -15.16
CA CYS A 30 -1.20 7.91 -16.41
C CYS A 30 -0.84 6.43 -16.29
N THR A 31 -0.05 6.04 -15.28
CA THR A 31 0.45 4.68 -15.08
C THR A 31 0.10 4.12 -13.70
N LEU A 32 -0.92 4.69 -13.04
CA LEU A 32 -1.31 4.31 -11.68
C LEU A 32 -1.76 2.85 -11.58
N GLU A 33 -2.33 2.31 -12.66
CA GLU A 33 -2.77 0.91 -12.75
C GLU A 33 -1.62 -0.10 -12.75
N LEU A 34 -0.37 0.35 -12.96
CA LEU A 34 0.81 -0.52 -12.89
C LEU A 34 1.21 -0.87 -11.45
N TYR A 35 0.71 -0.12 -10.46
CA TYR A 35 0.95 -0.46 -9.06
C TYR A 35 0.17 -1.71 -8.66
N PRO A 36 0.76 -2.61 -7.85
CA PRO A 36 0.06 -3.81 -7.41
C PRO A 36 -1.16 -3.45 -6.55
N PRO A 37 -2.18 -4.32 -6.50
CA PRO A 37 -3.33 -4.11 -5.64
C PRO A 37 -2.90 -4.09 -4.18
N GLN A 38 -3.42 -3.12 -3.41
CA GLN A 38 -3.18 -3.04 -1.97
C GLN A 38 -3.84 -4.24 -1.27
N ILE A 39 -3.10 -4.86 -0.36
CA ILE A 39 -3.65 -5.94 0.48
C ILE A 39 -4.55 -5.29 1.52
N ASN A 40 -5.85 -5.55 1.43
CA ASN A 40 -6.82 -5.12 2.42
C ASN A 40 -7.68 -6.31 2.87
N PHE A 41 -7.77 -6.52 4.18
CA PHE A 41 -8.51 -7.65 4.76
C PHE A 41 -9.96 -7.23 5.06
N PRO A 42 -10.98 -8.02 4.67
CA PRO A 42 -12.37 -7.69 5.00
C PRO A 42 -12.63 -7.66 6.51
N MET A 43 -13.36 -6.65 6.98
CA MET A 43 -13.66 -6.47 8.40
C MET A 43 -14.38 -7.68 9.02
N CYS A 44 -15.29 -8.33 8.29
CA CYS A 44 -15.96 -9.54 8.77
C CYS A 44 -14.98 -10.71 8.99
N THR A 45 -13.95 -10.82 8.16
CA THR A 45 -12.89 -11.84 8.31
C THR A 45 -12.04 -11.56 9.54
N ILE A 46 -11.58 -10.32 9.70
CA ILE A 46 -10.77 -9.91 10.86
C ILE A 46 -11.54 -10.10 12.17
N ALA A 47 -12.80 -9.66 12.21
CA ALA A 47 -13.59 -9.62 13.45
C ALA A 47 -14.16 -10.98 13.86
N SER A 48 -14.48 -11.87 12.90
CA SER A 48 -15.29 -13.06 13.20
C SER A 48 -14.78 -14.36 12.59
N MET A 49 -13.96 -14.32 11.55
CA MET A 49 -13.54 -15.53 10.83
C MET A 49 -12.05 -15.51 10.43
N PRO A 50 -11.10 -15.41 11.37
CA PRO A 50 -9.68 -15.36 11.05
C PRO A 50 -9.18 -16.72 10.57
N ARG A 51 -8.62 -16.74 9.34
CA ARG A 51 -8.08 -17.97 8.70
C ARG A 51 -6.54 -18.02 8.56
N LEU A 52 -5.88 -16.88 8.65
CA LEU A 52 -4.45 -16.71 8.44
C LEU A 52 -3.86 -15.94 9.64
N PRO A 53 -2.60 -16.15 10.02
CA PRO A 53 -2.00 -15.47 11.17
C PRO A 53 -2.02 -13.95 11.04
N GLU A 54 -1.92 -13.42 9.81
CA GLU A 54 -2.00 -12.00 9.50
C GLU A 54 -3.34 -11.38 9.96
N HIS A 55 -4.44 -12.14 9.85
CA HIS A 55 -5.75 -11.68 10.30
C HIS A 55 -5.82 -11.48 11.82
N CYS A 56 -5.10 -12.30 12.60
CA CYS A 56 -5.04 -12.17 14.05
C CYS A 56 -4.24 -10.93 14.46
N VAL A 57 -3.12 -10.68 13.77
CA VAL A 57 -2.31 -9.46 13.98
C VAL A 57 -3.14 -8.21 13.66
N GLU A 58 -3.85 -8.23 12.54
CA GLU A 58 -4.68 -7.09 12.14
C GLU A 58 -5.89 -6.88 13.06
N TYR A 59 -6.47 -7.94 13.63
CA TYR A 59 -7.50 -7.84 14.67
C TYR A 59 -6.97 -7.09 15.90
N VAL A 60 -5.79 -7.49 16.39
CA VAL A 60 -5.20 -6.84 17.57
C VAL A 60 -4.91 -5.37 17.28
N ARG A 61 -4.32 -5.09 16.12
CA ARG A 61 -3.98 -3.73 15.69
C ARG A 61 -5.21 -2.83 15.52
N MET A 62 -6.22 -3.28 14.77
CA MET A 62 -7.35 -2.43 14.38
C MET A 62 -8.50 -2.40 15.38
N LEU A 63 -8.74 -3.49 16.11
CA LEU A 63 -9.90 -3.62 17.00
C LEU A 63 -9.51 -3.64 18.47
N LEU A 64 -8.58 -4.52 18.85
CA LEU A 64 -8.26 -4.72 20.27
C LEU A 64 -7.51 -3.53 20.87
N TRP A 65 -6.48 -3.04 20.18
CA TRP A 65 -5.64 -1.96 20.67
C TRP A 65 -6.42 -0.66 20.91
N PRO A 66 -7.25 -0.15 19.98
CA PRO A 66 -8.05 1.04 20.23
C PRO A 66 -9.10 0.84 21.34
N LYS A 67 -9.58 -0.40 21.52
CA LYS A 67 -10.55 -0.75 22.56
C LYS A 67 -9.93 -0.78 23.96
N GLU A 68 -8.77 -1.40 24.10
CA GLU A 68 -8.14 -1.62 25.41
C GLU A 68 -7.23 -0.48 25.83
N LYS A 69 -6.71 0.32 24.88
CA LYS A 69 -5.72 1.39 25.12
C LYS A 69 -4.63 0.93 26.08
N PRO A 70 -3.88 -0.14 25.73
CA PRO A 70 -3.03 -0.85 26.68
C PRO A 70 -1.91 0.00 27.31
N PHE A 71 -1.61 1.17 26.73
CA PHE A 71 -0.54 2.07 27.17
C PHE A 71 -1.03 3.47 27.62
N GLY A 72 -2.34 3.65 27.83
CA GLY A 72 -2.94 4.93 28.26
C GLY A 72 -3.39 5.81 27.11
#